data_AF-E1IG70-F1
#
_entry.id   AF-E1IG70-F1
#
_cell.length_a   1.000
_cell.length_b   1.000
_cell.length_c   1.000
_cell.angle_alpha   90.00
_cell.angle_beta   90.00
_cell.angle_gamma   90.00
#
_symmetry.space_group_name_H-M   'P 1'
#
loop_
_entity.id
_entity.type
_entity.pdbx_description
1 polymer ?
#
loop_
_entity_poly.entity_id
_entity_poly.type
_entity_poly.pdbx_seq_one_letter_code
_entity_poly.pdbx_strand_id
1 'polypeptide(L)'
;MDAVDVEKVGSPDKAGATREGKSVELIVLADTTTSSDDLAELPNYHIDPMGTIRMLVEEDRAGDVLGLAIYNKRRYNIDRIGISILLQCYEAGDYSDELRTALSGLLAEISTRHNLDENAMVRILPDAKGRARVTPSLPPAPAAVGGDMLGAAPMSREQEMWLFLYGETYKPRGGALKIAQALPLHAAKFKLGAPLGPNDATTTVATEGHTYSVQPFATDLIFYEGTQYAAVQSMNALFDDDAAEIPAKGTARALLEASYRISIATTEKRTGALKATKVLRPDWRFHLVAKNGRLGPAMSDNYIFKADQDYAFQIFGADVLYTPMSDQTGCERLNLTDPAHPAFNALWGETYRFMGVPFDANSPYHKKAVESRIGVPLTNIYTTNFGGATYAVQVWTLDTLYAGTDGQIRRMSELPMTAEAQAWTPAAPKPIPPTPPNPLPPVVPPSNAGAPRPNDINWPPRPDFSFLTDKNGAREKALGKIEWVRTNGDNIRITNSFASNIIKIHVPQLAKIKGGGDGHIMFHKAAAEQMKRLWAAWEAAGLLGKVLMFAGTFVPRTIRNNPRVLSNHAYGTAFDINVPWNGLMKVAALVGQHGSVRELVPLANAHGFYWGGHWNYDGKGASDGMHFEWAVPR
;
A
#
# COMPACT_ATOMS: atom_id res chain seq x y z
N MET A 1 -16.95 10.06 -32.50
CA MET A 1 -15.60 10.62 -32.63
C MET A 1 -15.49 11.01 -34.08
N ASP A 2 -15.24 12.29 -34.34
CA ASP A 2 -14.90 12.72 -35.70
C ASP A 2 -13.60 12.04 -36.11
N ALA A 3 -13.47 11.71 -37.40
CA ALA A 3 -12.25 11.11 -37.92
C ALA A 3 -11.07 12.05 -37.63
N VAL A 4 -9.97 11.48 -37.12
CA VAL A 4 -8.77 12.26 -36.82
C VAL A 4 -8.19 12.76 -38.14
N ASP A 5 -7.97 14.07 -38.24
CA ASP A 5 -7.37 14.65 -39.46
C ASP A 5 -5.88 14.29 -39.52
N VAL A 6 -5.47 13.62 -40.60
CA VAL A 6 -4.11 13.09 -40.78
C VAL A 6 -3.54 13.64 -42.08
N GLU A 7 -2.49 14.44 -41.95
CA GLU A 7 -1.75 15.00 -43.09
C GLU A 7 -0.79 13.96 -43.66
N LYS A 8 -0.92 13.63 -44.94
CA LYS A 8 0.02 12.74 -45.64
C LYS A 8 1.23 13.53 -46.14
N VAL A 9 2.43 13.15 -45.71
CA VAL A 9 3.68 13.81 -46.11
C VAL A 9 4.36 13.00 -47.22
N GLY A 10 4.57 13.61 -48.39
CA GLY A 10 5.25 12.96 -49.52
C GLY A 10 4.45 11.82 -50.15
N SER A 11 5.01 10.60 -50.13
CA SER A 11 4.34 9.38 -50.64
C SER A 11 4.43 8.23 -49.62
N PRO A 12 3.61 8.27 -48.55
CA PRO A 12 3.70 7.31 -47.44
C PRO A 12 3.51 5.84 -47.85
N ASP A 13 2.80 5.57 -48.95
CA ASP A 13 2.60 4.25 -49.56
C ASP A 13 3.87 3.65 -50.19
N LYS A 14 4.86 4.51 -50.48
CA LYS A 14 6.14 4.14 -51.09
C LYS A 14 7.33 4.31 -50.14
N ALA A 15 7.14 4.98 -49.02
CA ALA A 15 8.17 5.23 -48.00
C ALA A 15 8.38 4.03 -47.07
N GLY A 16 9.52 3.97 -46.37
CA GLY A 16 9.86 2.86 -45.47
C GLY A 16 10.03 1.51 -46.17
N ALA A 17 10.02 0.42 -45.39
CA ALA A 17 10.29 -0.93 -45.87
C ALA A 17 9.06 -1.86 -45.76
N THR A 18 9.10 -3.02 -46.43
CA THR A 18 8.04 -4.05 -46.30
C THR A 18 8.00 -4.65 -44.89
N ARG A 19 6.82 -5.02 -44.38
CA ARG A 19 6.69 -5.78 -43.12
C ARG A 19 7.06 -7.26 -43.22
N GLU A 20 7.44 -7.74 -44.42
CA GLU A 20 7.79 -9.15 -44.68
C GLU A 20 6.67 -10.15 -44.30
N GLY A 21 5.42 -9.75 -44.54
CA GLY A 21 4.24 -10.57 -44.24
C GLY A 21 3.87 -10.63 -42.74
N LYS A 22 4.53 -9.86 -41.88
CA LYS A 22 4.17 -9.76 -40.46
C LYS A 22 3.03 -8.76 -40.26
N SER A 23 2.11 -9.10 -39.36
CA SER A 23 1.07 -8.19 -38.87
C SER A 23 1.65 -7.19 -37.87
N VAL A 24 0.96 -6.06 -37.71
CA VAL A 24 1.24 -5.12 -36.62
C VAL A 24 0.84 -5.79 -35.30
N GLU A 25 1.74 -5.73 -34.32
CA GLU A 25 1.55 -6.24 -32.97
C GLU A 25 1.72 -5.15 -31.90
N LEU A 26 2.40 -4.04 -32.23
CA LEU A 26 2.81 -3.01 -31.26
C LEU A 26 2.56 -1.60 -31.79
N ILE A 27 2.25 -0.69 -30.87
CA ILE A 27 2.31 0.77 -31.10
C ILE A 27 3.43 1.31 -30.23
N VAL A 28 4.46 1.89 -30.86
CA VAL A 28 5.69 2.31 -30.18
C VAL A 28 5.77 3.82 -30.14
N LEU A 29 5.66 4.38 -28.93
CA LEU A 29 5.79 5.81 -28.69
C LEU A 29 7.26 6.18 -28.49
N ALA A 30 7.71 7.27 -29.09
CA ALA A 30 9.03 7.83 -28.84
C ALA A 30 8.98 9.37 -28.85
N ASP A 31 9.90 9.97 -28.10
CA ASP A 31 9.98 11.42 -27.96
C ASP A 31 10.97 11.98 -28.97
N THR A 32 10.67 13.15 -29.54
CA THR A 32 11.58 13.87 -30.44
C THR A 32 11.52 15.37 -30.16
N THR A 33 12.63 16.07 -30.39
CA THR A 33 12.66 17.55 -30.43
C THR A 33 12.64 18.07 -31.87
N THR A 34 12.76 17.16 -32.85
CA THR A 34 12.90 17.47 -34.27
C THR A 34 11.54 17.58 -34.96
N SER A 35 11.42 18.54 -35.88
CA SER A 35 10.26 18.68 -36.75
C SER A 35 10.15 17.50 -37.71
N SER A 36 8.96 17.24 -38.28
CA SER A 36 8.78 16.17 -39.28
C SER A 36 9.65 16.34 -40.52
N ASP A 37 9.94 17.58 -40.91
CA ASP A 37 10.64 17.91 -42.16
C ASP A 37 12.15 17.64 -42.07
N ASP A 38 12.68 17.58 -40.84
CA ASP A 38 14.11 17.43 -40.55
C ASP A 38 14.46 16.01 -40.06
N LEU A 39 13.54 15.05 -40.11
CA LEU A 39 13.77 13.68 -39.65
C LEU A 39 14.69 12.91 -40.61
N ALA A 40 15.77 12.33 -40.07
CA ALA A 40 16.69 11.47 -40.82
C ALA A 40 16.16 10.05 -41.03
N GLU A 41 15.39 9.54 -40.06
CA GLU A 41 14.70 8.25 -40.08
C GLU A 41 13.18 8.52 -40.11
N LEU A 42 12.43 7.72 -40.85
CA LEU A 42 11.02 7.91 -41.12
C LEU A 42 10.15 7.06 -40.18
N PRO A 43 9.44 7.67 -39.21
CA PRO A 43 8.42 6.97 -38.45
C PRO A 43 7.15 6.75 -39.28
N ASN A 44 6.21 5.95 -38.77
CA ASN A 44 4.87 5.90 -39.36
C ASN A 44 4.15 7.24 -39.16
N TYR A 45 4.19 7.78 -37.94
CA TYR A 45 3.54 9.02 -37.57
C TYR A 45 4.47 9.97 -36.82
N HIS A 46 4.24 11.26 -37.01
CA HIS A 46 4.79 12.35 -36.20
C HIS A 46 3.63 13.24 -35.73
N ILE A 47 3.67 13.67 -34.47
CA ILE A 47 2.69 14.60 -33.90
C ILE A 47 3.42 15.82 -33.35
N ASP A 48 3.05 17.00 -33.83
CA ASP A 48 3.64 18.25 -33.39
C ASP A 48 2.95 18.81 -32.12
N PRO A 49 3.53 19.84 -31.45
CA PRO A 49 2.93 20.42 -30.25
C PRO A 49 1.58 21.11 -30.50
N MET A 50 1.19 21.38 -31.73
CA MET A 50 -0.14 21.94 -32.06
C MET A 50 -1.19 20.84 -32.27
N GLY A 51 -0.81 19.57 -32.17
CA GLY A 51 -1.69 18.42 -32.39
C GLY A 51 -1.83 18.03 -33.85
N THR A 52 -1.03 18.57 -34.77
CA THR A 52 -1.05 18.14 -36.17
C THR A 52 -0.45 16.76 -36.29
N ILE A 53 -1.20 15.82 -36.86
CA ILE A 53 -0.74 14.45 -37.09
C ILE A 53 -0.27 14.33 -38.54
N ARG A 54 1.00 13.96 -38.71
CA ARG A 54 1.63 13.71 -40.01
C ARG A 54 1.92 12.23 -40.18
N MET A 55 1.43 11.65 -41.28
CA MET A 55 1.77 10.30 -41.71
C MET A 55 2.92 10.36 -42.72
N LEU A 56 4.06 9.76 -42.35
CA LEU A 56 5.25 9.69 -43.21
C LEU A 56 5.41 8.32 -43.86
N VAL A 57 4.92 7.25 -43.20
CA VAL A 57 4.92 5.88 -43.72
C VAL A 57 3.57 5.23 -43.43
N GLU A 58 2.89 4.71 -44.46
CA GLU A 58 1.62 3.98 -44.31
C GLU A 58 1.79 2.78 -43.37
N GLU A 59 0.72 2.39 -42.69
CA GLU A 59 0.78 1.38 -41.62
C GLU A 59 1.06 -0.04 -42.12
N ASP A 60 0.79 -0.34 -43.38
CA ASP A 60 1.14 -1.61 -44.03
C ASP A 60 2.66 -1.73 -44.30
N ARG A 61 3.39 -0.63 -44.12
CA ARG A 61 4.84 -0.54 -44.24
C ARG A 61 5.49 -0.25 -42.89
N ALA A 62 6.75 -0.66 -42.79
CA ALA A 62 7.59 -0.48 -41.62
C ALA A 62 8.37 0.84 -41.75
N GLY A 63 8.28 1.71 -40.74
CA GLY A 63 9.27 2.77 -40.53
C GLY A 63 10.65 2.20 -40.19
N ASP A 64 11.65 3.04 -39.99
CA ASP A 64 13.05 2.64 -39.75
C ASP A 64 13.67 3.26 -38.48
N VAL A 65 12.82 3.57 -37.50
CA VAL A 65 13.19 4.31 -36.28
C VAL A 65 13.40 3.39 -35.05
N LEU A 66 12.80 2.21 -35.02
CA LEU A 66 12.70 1.39 -33.80
C LEU A 66 13.86 0.40 -33.65
N GLY A 67 14.30 -0.20 -34.76
CA GLY A 67 15.44 -1.12 -34.80
C GLY A 67 15.29 -2.40 -33.96
N LEU A 68 16.44 -2.93 -33.51
CA LEU A 68 16.52 -4.19 -32.75
C LEU A 68 16.31 -3.98 -31.26
N ALA A 69 15.28 -4.63 -30.70
CA ALA A 69 15.03 -4.61 -29.25
C ALA A 69 14.71 -6.02 -28.70
N ILE A 70 14.84 -6.17 -27.38
CA ILE A 70 14.40 -7.38 -26.67
C ILE A 70 12.88 -7.35 -26.52
N TYR A 71 12.19 -8.28 -27.16
CA TYR A 71 10.75 -8.50 -27.09
C TYR A 71 10.48 -9.99 -26.87
N ASN A 72 9.57 -10.34 -25.94
CA ASN A 72 9.26 -11.73 -25.59
C ASN A 72 10.50 -12.62 -25.33
N LYS A 73 11.47 -12.06 -24.59
CA LYS A 73 12.76 -12.69 -24.21
C LYS A 73 13.73 -12.96 -25.37
N ARG A 74 13.45 -12.49 -26.59
CA ARG A 74 14.33 -12.63 -27.77
C ARG A 74 14.62 -11.27 -28.39
N ARG A 75 15.67 -11.18 -29.21
CA ARG A 75 15.93 -9.98 -30.03
C ARG A 75 15.07 -10.05 -31.28
N TYR A 76 14.31 -9.00 -31.53
CA TYR A 76 13.46 -8.83 -32.71
C TYR A 76 13.72 -7.47 -33.34
N ASN A 77 13.57 -7.40 -34.68
CA ASN A 77 13.44 -6.12 -35.36
C ASN A 77 12.02 -5.60 -35.14
N ILE A 78 11.89 -4.55 -34.33
CA ILE A 78 10.61 -4.01 -33.89
C ILE A 78 9.94 -3.21 -35.01
N ASP A 79 10.69 -2.63 -35.94
CA ASP A 79 10.14 -1.90 -37.10
C ASP A 79 9.13 -2.75 -37.89
N ARG A 80 9.36 -4.06 -38.00
CA ARG A 80 8.52 -4.98 -38.77
C ARG A 80 7.14 -5.22 -38.15
N ILE A 81 7.03 -5.12 -36.83
CA ILE A 81 5.81 -5.45 -36.07
C ILE A 81 5.22 -4.23 -35.34
N GLY A 82 5.93 -3.10 -35.33
CA GLY A 82 5.52 -1.88 -34.67
C GLY A 82 4.98 -0.82 -35.64
N ILE A 83 4.10 0.03 -35.14
CA ILE A 83 3.82 1.36 -35.70
C ILE A 83 4.57 2.37 -34.83
N SER A 84 5.49 3.14 -35.42
CA SER A 84 6.25 4.17 -34.70
C SER A 84 5.52 5.52 -34.72
N ILE A 85 5.33 6.10 -33.54
CA ILE A 85 4.73 7.43 -33.37
C ILE A 85 5.71 8.32 -32.63
N LEU A 86 6.25 9.33 -33.32
CA LEU A 86 7.12 10.34 -32.72
C LEU A 86 6.29 11.50 -32.16
N LEU A 87 6.48 11.78 -30.88
CA LEU A 87 5.82 12.87 -30.16
C LEU A 87 6.81 14.03 -30.03
N GLN A 88 6.52 15.15 -30.69
CA GLN A 88 7.38 16.33 -30.61
C GLN A 88 7.16 17.05 -29.27
N CYS A 89 8.25 17.21 -28.51
CA CYS A 89 8.25 17.88 -27.21
C CYS A 89 9.46 18.82 -27.09
N TYR A 90 9.34 19.89 -26.31
CA TYR A 90 10.46 20.78 -26.00
C TYR A 90 11.44 20.14 -25.02
N GLU A 91 10.90 19.40 -24.04
CA GLU A 91 11.63 18.58 -23.08
C GLU A 91 10.94 17.21 -22.99
N ALA A 92 11.72 16.14 -22.80
CA ALA A 92 11.20 14.78 -22.80
C ALA A 92 10.05 14.60 -21.79
N GLY A 93 8.90 14.09 -22.27
CA GLY A 93 7.69 13.88 -21.46
C GLY A 93 6.78 15.11 -21.26
N ASP A 94 7.20 16.29 -21.73
CA ASP A 94 6.39 17.52 -21.69
C ASP A 94 5.67 17.76 -23.02
N TYR A 95 4.42 17.28 -23.07
CA TYR A 95 3.54 17.40 -24.24
C TYR A 95 2.42 18.40 -23.97
N SER A 96 2.04 19.15 -25.00
CA SER A 96 0.87 20.03 -25.00
C SER A 96 -0.44 19.25 -24.90
N ASP A 97 -1.52 19.94 -24.55
CA ASP A 97 -2.85 19.33 -24.44
C ASP A 97 -3.42 18.97 -25.82
N GLU A 98 -3.09 19.76 -26.84
CA GLU A 98 -3.45 19.51 -28.24
C GLU A 98 -2.81 18.21 -28.74
N LEU A 99 -1.50 18.02 -28.50
CA LEU A 99 -0.78 16.80 -28.86
C LEU A 99 -1.37 15.58 -28.16
N ARG A 100 -1.64 15.66 -26.84
CA ARG A 100 -2.22 14.54 -26.08
C ARG A 100 -3.60 14.16 -26.61
N THR A 101 -4.40 15.15 -26.98
CA THR A 101 -5.74 14.95 -27.55
C THR A 101 -5.66 14.28 -28.92
N ALA A 102 -4.80 14.80 -29.81
CA ALA A 102 -4.56 14.23 -31.13
C ALA A 102 -4.04 12.79 -31.04
N LEU A 103 -3.05 12.54 -30.17
CA LEU A 103 -2.51 11.21 -29.92
C LEU A 103 -3.60 10.24 -29.42
N SER A 104 -4.45 10.68 -28.48
CA SER A 104 -5.52 9.83 -27.95
C SER A 104 -6.51 9.42 -29.04
N GLY A 105 -6.85 10.32 -29.97
CA GLY A 105 -7.67 10.02 -31.14
C GLY A 105 -6.98 9.02 -32.07
N LEU A 106 -5.73 9.31 -32.46
CA LEU A 106 -4.95 8.45 -33.36
C LEU A 106 -4.82 7.02 -32.82
N LEU A 107 -4.48 6.87 -31.54
CA LEU A 107 -4.34 5.57 -30.90
C LEU A 107 -5.63 4.75 -30.92
N ALA A 108 -6.79 5.38 -30.75
CA ALA A 108 -8.08 4.70 -30.82
C ALA A 108 -8.35 4.15 -32.24
N GLU A 109 -8.04 4.93 -33.28
CA GLU A 109 -8.19 4.49 -34.66
C GLU A 109 -7.22 3.37 -35.04
N ILE A 110 -5.94 3.50 -34.66
CA ILE A 110 -4.92 2.47 -34.94
C ILE A 110 -5.27 1.16 -34.24
N SER A 111 -5.64 1.23 -32.95
CA SER A 111 -5.99 0.05 -32.16
C SER A 111 -7.20 -0.67 -32.74
N THR A 112 -8.20 0.07 -33.22
CA THR A 112 -9.37 -0.49 -33.89
C THR A 112 -9.00 -1.14 -35.23
N ARG A 113 -8.20 -0.48 -36.07
CA ARG A 113 -7.80 -0.98 -37.39
C ARG A 113 -6.99 -2.27 -37.34
N HIS A 114 -6.08 -2.38 -36.37
CA HIS A 114 -5.18 -3.53 -36.21
C HIS A 114 -5.64 -4.54 -35.15
N ASN A 115 -6.81 -4.33 -34.54
CA ASN A 115 -7.34 -5.16 -33.45
C ASN A 115 -6.32 -5.35 -32.31
N LEU A 116 -5.72 -4.23 -31.88
CA LEU A 116 -4.73 -4.20 -30.80
C LEU A 116 -5.40 -3.85 -29.47
N ASP A 117 -4.88 -4.43 -28.39
CA ASP A 117 -5.28 -4.12 -27.03
C ASP A 117 -4.33 -3.09 -26.37
N GLU A 118 -4.65 -2.69 -25.14
CA GLU A 118 -3.86 -1.71 -24.38
C GLU A 118 -2.44 -2.22 -24.06
N ASN A 119 -2.19 -3.54 -24.10
CA ASN A 119 -0.88 -4.12 -23.87
C ASN A 119 0.05 -4.01 -25.10
N ALA A 120 -0.49 -3.66 -26.26
CA ALA A 120 0.28 -3.34 -27.47
C ALA A 120 0.98 -1.97 -27.39
N MET A 121 0.59 -1.10 -26.44
CA MET A 121 1.19 0.21 -26.23
C MET A 121 2.51 0.10 -25.47
N VAL A 122 3.61 0.50 -26.13
CA VAL A 122 4.95 0.28 -25.61
C VAL A 122 5.89 1.45 -25.88
N ARG A 123 7.01 1.47 -25.15
CA ARG A 123 8.20 2.27 -25.46
C ARG A 123 9.42 1.37 -25.51
N ILE A 124 10.45 1.78 -26.24
CA ILE A 124 11.76 1.11 -26.22
C ILE A 124 12.63 1.81 -25.18
N LEU A 125 12.89 1.13 -24.06
CA LEU A 125 13.68 1.64 -22.95
C LEU A 125 14.90 0.75 -22.72
N PRO A 126 16.04 1.30 -22.24
CA PRO A 126 17.20 0.49 -21.88
C PRO A 126 16.90 -0.38 -20.64
N ASP A 127 17.29 -1.65 -20.68
CA ASP A 127 17.26 -2.53 -19.51
C ASP A 127 18.41 -2.21 -18.53
N ALA A 128 18.45 -2.89 -17.38
CA ALA A 128 19.51 -2.69 -16.36
C ALA A 128 20.95 -2.93 -16.88
N LYS A 129 21.11 -3.52 -18.07
CA LYS A 129 22.40 -3.74 -18.75
C LYS A 129 22.57 -2.81 -19.96
N GLY A 130 21.72 -1.80 -20.13
CA GLY A 130 21.74 -0.84 -21.23
C GLY A 130 21.21 -1.38 -22.56
N ARG A 131 20.54 -2.54 -22.59
CA ARG A 131 20.02 -3.12 -23.84
C ARG A 131 18.61 -2.61 -24.13
N ALA A 132 18.36 -2.18 -25.37
CA ALA A 132 17.02 -1.79 -25.83
C ALA A 132 16.00 -2.91 -25.59
N ARG A 133 14.91 -2.59 -24.89
CA ARG A 133 13.85 -3.52 -24.51
C ARG A 133 12.49 -2.87 -24.72
N VAL A 134 11.59 -3.64 -25.33
CA VAL A 134 10.17 -3.27 -25.40
C VAL A 134 9.60 -3.31 -23.99
N THR A 135 9.09 -2.18 -23.54
CA THR A 135 8.56 -1.98 -22.19
C THR A 135 7.11 -1.49 -22.31
N PRO A 136 6.13 -2.17 -21.68
CA PRO A 136 4.76 -1.68 -21.63
C PRO A 136 4.72 -0.24 -21.11
N SER A 137 4.01 0.63 -21.82
CA SER A 137 3.97 2.05 -21.49
C SER A 137 2.68 2.64 -22.02
N LEU A 138 1.93 3.27 -21.12
CA LEU A 138 0.70 3.95 -21.49
C LEU A 138 0.99 5.33 -22.09
N PRO A 139 0.16 5.79 -23.03
CA PRO A 139 0.30 7.11 -23.63
C PRO A 139 0.13 8.21 -22.57
N PRO A 140 0.71 9.40 -22.82
CA PRO A 140 0.47 10.56 -21.99
C PRO A 140 -1.04 10.89 -21.97
N ALA A 141 -1.63 10.96 -20.77
CA ALA A 141 -3.06 11.23 -20.62
C ALA A 141 -3.44 12.62 -21.16
N PRO A 142 -4.56 12.75 -21.90
CA PRO A 142 -5.15 14.03 -22.26
C PRO A 142 -5.80 14.71 -21.04
N ALA A 143 -6.27 15.94 -21.23
CA ALA A 143 -7.10 16.63 -20.24
C ALA A 143 -8.37 15.82 -19.95
N ALA A 144 -8.74 15.73 -18.68
CA ALA A 144 -9.93 15.02 -18.21
C ALA A 144 -11.20 15.89 -18.25
N VAL A 145 -11.03 17.20 -18.37
CA VAL A 145 -12.11 18.18 -18.52
C VAL A 145 -11.92 18.85 -19.87
N GLY A 146 -12.92 18.79 -20.75
CA GLY A 146 -12.86 19.43 -22.07
C GLY A 146 -12.67 20.94 -21.92
N GLY A 147 -11.78 21.52 -22.74
CA GLY A 147 -11.36 22.93 -22.68
C GLY A 147 -12.43 23.97 -23.02
N ASP A 148 -13.73 23.63 -22.97
CA ASP A 148 -14.81 24.59 -23.18
C ASP A 148 -15.05 25.43 -21.91
N MET A 149 -14.07 26.29 -21.63
CA MET A 149 -14.10 27.36 -20.63
C MET A 149 -14.78 28.63 -21.18
N LEU A 150 -15.73 28.50 -22.10
CA LEU A 150 -16.53 29.63 -22.62
C LEU A 150 -17.61 30.12 -21.62
N GLY A 151 -17.59 29.64 -20.37
CA GLY A 151 -18.54 30.05 -19.32
C GLY A 151 -18.09 29.81 -17.87
N ALA A 152 -16.82 29.48 -17.60
CA ALA A 152 -16.35 29.33 -16.23
C ALA A 152 -16.24 30.71 -15.56
N ALA A 153 -16.80 30.84 -14.36
CA ALA A 153 -16.62 32.04 -13.55
C ALA A 153 -15.11 32.27 -13.30
N PRO A 154 -14.62 33.51 -13.36
CA PRO A 154 -13.22 33.79 -13.07
C PRO A 154 -12.88 33.30 -11.66
N MET A 155 -11.72 32.64 -11.52
CA MET A 155 -11.26 32.14 -10.22
C MET A 155 -11.13 33.29 -9.23
N SER A 156 -11.54 33.06 -7.98
CA SER A 156 -11.24 34.01 -6.90
C SER A 156 -9.73 34.02 -6.60
N ARG A 157 -9.25 35.12 -5.99
CA ARG A 157 -7.83 35.26 -5.63
C ARG A 157 -7.33 34.15 -4.70
N GLU A 158 -8.19 33.65 -3.83
CA GLU A 158 -7.88 32.54 -2.93
C GLU A 158 -7.77 31.20 -3.68
N GLN A 159 -8.61 30.98 -4.70
CA GLN A 159 -8.52 29.80 -5.57
C GLN A 159 -7.27 29.83 -6.46
N GLU A 160 -6.90 31.01 -6.99
CA GLU A 160 -5.63 31.18 -7.70
C GLU A 160 -4.44 30.87 -6.79
N MET A 161 -4.49 31.32 -5.52
CA MET A 161 -3.46 31.03 -4.52
C MET A 161 -3.39 29.53 -4.21
N TRP A 162 -4.55 28.88 -4.05
CA TRP A 162 -4.62 27.43 -3.86
C TRP A 162 -3.98 26.71 -5.04
N LEU A 163 -4.33 27.08 -6.28
CA LEU A 163 -3.79 26.44 -7.48
C LEU A 163 -2.27 26.63 -7.58
N PHE A 164 -1.79 27.83 -7.27
CA PHE A 164 -0.37 28.14 -7.22
C PHE A 164 0.37 27.28 -6.19
N LEU A 165 -0.11 27.22 -4.94
CA LEU A 165 0.49 26.41 -3.88
C LEU A 165 0.37 24.91 -4.16
N TYR A 166 -0.69 24.47 -4.84
CA TYR A 166 -0.82 23.09 -5.28
C TYR A 166 0.23 22.76 -6.34
N GLY A 167 0.55 23.71 -7.22
CA GLY A 167 1.70 23.64 -8.11
C GLY A 167 3.02 23.51 -7.37
N GLU A 168 3.25 24.33 -6.33
CA GLU A 168 4.42 24.21 -5.46
C GLU A 168 4.50 22.83 -4.77
N THR A 169 3.36 22.28 -4.36
CA THR A 169 3.24 20.95 -3.73
C THR A 169 3.70 19.83 -4.67
N TYR A 170 3.51 19.98 -5.98
CA TYR A 170 3.91 18.98 -6.99
C TYR A 170 5.42 18.98 -7.29
N LYS A 171 6.06 20.15 -7.29
CA LYS A 171 7.46 20.33 -7.74
C LYS A 171 8.48 19.37 -7.10
N PRO A 172 8.44 19.05 -5.79
CA PRO A 172 9.48 18.24 -5.16
C PRO A 172 9.60 16.84 -5.79
N ARG A 173 8.45 16.22 -6.13
CA ARG A 173 8.37 14.77 -6.42
C ARG A 173 7.43 14.38 -7.54
N GLY A 174 6.39 15.16 -7.83
CA GLY A 174 5.41 14.89 -8.88
C GLY A 174 5.71 15.53 -10.24
N GLY A 175 6.66 16.47 -10.31
CA GLY A 175 6.98 17.22 -11.53
C GLY A 175 6.09 18.45 -11.71
N ALA A 176 5.85 18.85 -12.95
CA ALA A 176 4.92 19.95 -13.26
C ALA A 176 3.47 19.54 -12.98
N LEU A 177 2.72 20.41 -12.32
CA LEU A 177 1.29 20.20 -12.08
C LEU A 177 0.51 20.27 -13.40
N LYS A 178 -0.23 19.21 -13.71
CA LYS A 178 -1.14 19.13 -14.85
C LYS A 178 -2.58 19.10 -14.35
N ILE A 179 -3.07 20.24 -13.83
CA ILE A 179 -4.34 20.30 -13.09
C ILE A 179 -5.56 19.85 -13.92
N ALA A 180 -5.51 19.95 -15.25
CA ALA A 180 -6.58 19.49 -16.12
C ALA A 180 -6.68 17.95 -16.22
N GLN A 181 -5.70 17.20 -15.71
CA GLN A 181 -5.69 15.74 -15.76
C GLN A 181 -6.41 15.12 -14.56
N ALA A 182 -6.90 13.89 -14.75
CA ALA A 182 -7.72 13.19 -13.76
C ALA A 182 -6.98 12.89 -12.44
N LEU A 183 -5.70 12.51 -12.48
CA LEU A 183 -4.96 12.15 -11.25
C LEU A 183 -4.78 13.36 -10.31
N PRO A 184 -4.31 14.54 -10.77
CA PRO A 184 -4.27 15.72 -9.90
C PRO A 184 -5.62 16.21 -9.40
N LEU A 185 -6.68 16.13 -10.22
CA LEU A 185 -8.05 16.46 -9.79
C LEU A 185 -8.54 15.50 -8.70
N HIS A 186 -8.32 14.21 -8.89
CA HIS A 186 -8.67 13.18 -7.91
C HIS A 186 -7.90 13.38 -6.59
N ALA A 187 -6.58 13.58 -6.66
CA ALA A 187 -5.77 13.80 -5.47
C ALA A 187 -6.19 15.05 -4.69
N ALA A 188 -6.54 16.14 -5.38
CA ALA A 188 -7.06 17.36 -4.76
C ALA A 188 -8.42 17.11 -4.08
N LYS A 189 -9.37 16.52 -4.82
CA LYS A 189 -10.74 16.22 -4.36
C LYS A 189 -10.74 15.36 -3.10
N PHE A 190 -9.90 14.33 -3.07
CA PHE A 190 -9.82 13.37 -1.97
C PHE A 190 -8.72 13.68 -0.95
N LYS A 191 -8.06 14.84 -1.07
CA LYS A 191 -7.04 15.35 -0.12
C LYS A 191 -5.92 14.33 0.14
N LEU A 192 -5.39 13.73 -0.91
CA LEU A 192 -4.40 12.65 -0.80
C LEU A 192 -2.99 13.12 -0.40
N GLY A 193 -2.77 14.43 -0.35
CA GLY A 193 -1.49 15.08 -0.06
C GLY A 193 -0.63 15.30 -1.30
N ALA A 194 0.66 15.52 -1.10
CA ALA A 194 1.64 15.70 -2.16
C ALA A 194 1.91 14.40 -2.92
N PRO A 195 2.20 14.46 -4.23
CA PRO A 195 2.70 13.31 -4.97
C PRO A 195 4.06 12.88 -4.39
N LEU A 196 4.25 11.57 -4.21
CA LEU A 196 5.49 10.99 -3.72
C LEU A 196 6.33 10.35 -4.81
N GLY A 197 5.94 10.53 -6.06
CA GLY A 197 6.65 10.13 -7.27
C GLY A 197 5.97 10.66 -8.54
N PRO A 198 6.64 10.53 -9.69
CA PRO A 198 6.10 11.00 -10.96
C PRO A 198 4.96 10.09 -11.46
N ASN A 199 4.17 10.61 -12.40
CA ASN A 199 3.31 9.83 -13.29
C ASN A 199 3.91 9.93 -14.70
N ASP A 200 4.80 8.99 -15.04
CA ASP A 200 5.48 8.97 -16.33
C ASP A 200 5.58 7.54 -16.88
N ALA A 201 6.17 7.39 -18.06
CA ALA A 201 6.32 6.11 -18.74
C ALA A 201 7.06 5.02 -17.94
N THR A 202 7.77 5.38 -16.87
CA THR A 202 8.55 4.45 -16.03
C THR A 202 7.78 3.95 -14.81
N THR A 203 6.61 4.52 -14.52
CA THR A 203 5.81 4.19 -13.34
C THR A 203 4.65 3.24 -13.60
N THR A 204 4.37 2.86 -14.85
CA THR A 204 3.33 1.89 -15.22
C THR A 204 3.50 0.53 -14.51
N VAL A 205 2.38 -0.08 -14.13
CA VAL A 205 2.33 -1.41 -13.47
C VAL A 205 1.56 -2.39 -14.35
N ALA A 206 2.23 -3.43 -14.83
CA ALA A 206 1.59 -4.52 -15.57
C ALA A 206 1.46 -5.76 -14.68
N THR A 207 0.24 -6.25 -14.46
CA THR A 207 -0.06 -7.42 -13.62
C THR A 207 -1.36 -8.09 -14.06
N GLU A 208 -1.43 -9.42 -13.95
CA GLU A 208 -2.63 -10.22 -14.27
C GLU A 208 -3.23 -9.96 -15.68
N GLY A 209 -2.41 -9.53 -16.65
CA GLY A 209 -2.85 -9.23 -18.02
C GLY A 209 -3.37 -7.79 -18.22
N HIS A 210 -3.35 -6.98 -17.17
CA HIS A 210 -3.78 -5.58 -17.17
C HIS A 210 -2.59 -4.64 -16.99
N THR A 211 -2.70 -3.44 -17.56
CA THR A 211 -1.68 -2.40 -17.48
C THR A 211 -2.27 -1.15 -16.85
N TYR A 212 -1.67 -0.68 -15.75
CA TYR A 212 -2.16 0.44 -14.95
C TYR A 212 -1.20 1.62 -14.98
N SER A 213 -1.73 2.82 -15.19
CA SER A 213 -1.02 4.07 -14.90
C SER A 213 -1.20 4.39 -13.44
N VAL A 214 -0.12 4.69 -12.72
CA VAL A 214 -0.17 4.89 -11.27
C VAL A 214 0.55 6.17 -10.87
N GLN A 215 0.11 6.76 -9.76
CA GLN A 215 0.85 7.81 -9.09
C GLN A 215 0.72 7.65 -7.56
N PRO A 216 1.83 7.50 -6.84
CA PRO A 216 1.80 7.51 -5.38
C PRO A 216 1.63 8.93 -4.85
N PHE A 217 0.75 9.10 -3.87
CA PHE A 217 0.53 10.29 -3.06
C PHE A 217 0.78 9.97 -1.58
N ALA A 218 0.71 10.98 -0.72
CA ALA A 218 1.11 10.84 0.68
C ALA A 218 0.29 9.83 1.49
N THR A 219 -0.96 9.54 1.12
CA THR A 219 -1.84 8.61 1.84
C THR A 219 -2.26 7.40 1.04
N ASP A 220 -2.06 7.42 -0.28
CA ASP A 220 -2.56 6.39 -1.19
C ASP A 220 -1.77 6.36 -2.49
N LEU A 221 -1.91 5.28 -3.26
CA LEU A 221 -1.59 5.27 -4.67
C LEU A 221 -2.90 5.26 -5.44
N ILE A 222 -3.05 6.21 -6.36
CA ILE A 222 -4.19 6.25 -7.28
C ILE A 222 -3.76 5.81 -8.66
N PHE A 223 -4.69 5.21 -9.40
CA PHE A 223 -4.39 4.59 -10.68
C PHE A 223 -5.61 4.54 -11.60
N TYR A 224 -5.38 4.29 -12.88
CA TYR A 224 -6.41 3.90 -13.84
C TYR A 224 -5.85 2.80 -14.76
N GLU A 225 -6.75 1.99 -15.33
CA GLU A 225 -6.39 0.94 -16.27
C GLU A 225 -6.31 1.50 -17.69
N GLY A 226 -5.23 1.18 -18.41
CA GLY A 226 -5.11 1.51 -19.82
C GLY A 226 -5.28 2.99 -20.14
N THR A 227 -6.22 3.27 -21.04
CA THR A 227 -6.60 4.62 -21.46
C THR A 227 -7.89 5.11 -20.80
N GLN A 228 -8.35 4.45 -19.72
CA GLN A 228 -9.52 4.91 -18.93
C GLN A 228 -9.17 6.09 -18.02
N TYR A 229 -8.63 7.17 -18.59
CA TYR A 229 -8.01 8.28 -17.86
C TYR A 229 -8.89 8.86 -16.74
N ALA A 230 -10.20 8.95 -16.96
CA ALA A 230 -11.15 9.50 -15.99
C ALA A 230 -11.61 8.49 -14.91
N ALA A 231 -11.37 7.18 -15.12
CA ALA A 231 -11.79 6.12 -14.19
C ALA A 231 -10.72 5.87 -13.12
N VAL A 232 -10.37 6.95 -12.39
CA VAL A 232 -9.34 6.91 -11.35
C VAL A 232 -9.85 6.14 -10.12
N GLN A 233 -9.04 5.20 -9.67
CA GLN A 233 -9.29 4.31 -8.55
C GLN A 233 -8.23 4.49 -7.47
N SER A 234 -8.62 4.16 -6.24
CA SER A 234 -7.77 4.14 -5.05
C SER A 234 -7.23 2.72 -4.82
N MET A 235 -5.92 2.59 -4.60
CA MET A 235 -5.33 1.30 -4.19
C MET A 235 -5.86 0.89 -2.82
N ASN A 236 -6.00 1.83 -1.88
CA ASN A 236 -6.53 1.54 -0.55
C ASN A 236 -7.92 0.88 -0.60
N ALA A 237 -8.76 1.21 -1.59
CA ALA A 237 -10.08 0.61 -1.79
C ALA A 237 -10.03 -0.88 -2.23
N LEU A 238 -8.87 -1.40 -2.64
CA LEU A 238 -8.70 -2.81 -3.00
C LEU A 238 -8.39 -3.71 -1.80
N PHE A 239 -8.09 -3.11 -0.65
CA PHE A 239 -7.86 -3.86 0.57
C PHE A 239 -9.16 -4.01 1.36
N ASP A 240 -9.33 -5.20 1.92
CA ASP A 240 -10.29 -5.40 2.99
C ASP A 240 -9.76 -4.71 4.26
N ASP A 241 -10.53 -3.76 4.79
CA ASP A 241 -10.22 -3.03 6.03
C ASP A 241 -10.25 -3.99 7.25
N ASP A 242 -11.00 -5.10 7.17
CA ASP A 242 -11.08 -6.13 8.22
C ASP A 242 -9.95 -7.18 8.13
N ALA A 243 -9.23 -7.21 7.00
CA ALA A 243 -8.06 -8.05 6.81
C ALA A 243 -6.81 -7.35 7.35
N ALA A 244 -6.26 -7.87 8.45
CA ALA A 244 -5.03 -7.37 9.04
C ALA A 244 -3.78 -8.03 8.44
N GLU A 245 -3.83 -8.36 7.15
CA GLU A 245 -2.69 -8.83 6.38
C GLU A 245 -2.54 -8.05 5.07
N ILE A 246 -1.31 -7.97 4.60
CA ILE A 246 -1.03 -7.51 3.24
C ILE A 246 -1.24 -8.69 2.29
N PRO A 247 -1.96 -8.52 1.17
CA PRO A 247 -2.14 -9.57 0.16
C PRO A 247 -0.81 -10.13 -0.32
N ALA A 248 -0.71 -11.45 -0.52
CA ALA A 248 0.50 -12.12 -0.96
C ALA A 248 0.74 -11.99 -2.47
N LYS A 249 -0.33 -11.78 -3.24
CA LYS A 249 -0.34 -11.65 -4.71
C LYS A 249 -1.57 -10.88 -5.19
N GLY A 250 -1.65 -10.67 -6.51
CA GLY A 250 -2.76 -9.99 -7.17
C GLY A 250 -2.53 -8.48 -7.32
N THR A 251 -3.47 -7.80 -7.98
CA THR A 251 -3.37 -6.36 -8.29
C THR A 251 -3.13 -5.48 -7.06
N ALA A 252 -3.85 -5.69 -5.96
CA ALA A 252 -3.67 -4.93 -4.73
C ALA A 252 -2.22 -5.02 -4.18
N ARG A 253 -1.62 -6.22 -4.23
CA ARG A 253 -0.22 -6.44 -3.84
C ARG A 253 0.74 -5.73 -4.78
N ALA A 254 0.56 -5.90 -6.09
CA ALA A 254 1.44 -5.31 -7.10
C ALA A 254 1.45 -3.77 -7.05
N LEU A 255 0.28 -3.15 -6.83
CA LEU A 255 0.15 -1.70 -6.68
C LEU A 255 0.83 -1.21 -5.39
N LEU A 256 0.72 -1.92 -4.27
CA LEU A 256 1.41 -1.56 -3.03
C LEU A 256 2.94 -1.64 -3.18
N GLU A 257 3.44 -2.71 -3.81
CA GLU A 257 4.87 -2.83 -4.13
C GLU A 257 5.34 -1.70 -5.06
N ALA A 258 4.55 -1.37 -6.07
CA ALA A 258 4.86 -0.27 -6.98
C ALA A 258 4.91 1.07 -6.23
N SER A 259 3.97 1.31 -5.31
CA SER A 259 3.93 2.53 -4.50
C SER A 259 5.23 2.72 -3.70
N TYR A 260 5.73 1.66 -3.04
CA TYR A 260 6.97 1.71 -2.25
C TYR A 260 8.18 1.87 -3.16
N ARG A 261 8.25 1.08 -4.24
CA ARG A 261 9.34 1.14 -5.23
C ARG A 261 9.50 2.56 -5.78
N ILE A 262 8.41 3.17 -6.21
CA ILE A 262 8.41 4.52 -6.81
C ILE A 262 8.82 5.55 -5.76
N SER A 263 8.15 5.59 -4.60
CA SER A 263 8.40 6.61 -3.58
C SER A 263 9.79 6.52 -2.94
N ILE A 264 10.31 5.31 -2.72
CA ILE A 264 11.70 5.11 -2.26
C ILE A 264 12.68 5.56 -3.35
N ALA A 265 12.50 5.15 -4.61
CA ALA A 265 13.39 5.55 -5.70
C ALA A 265 13.42 7.07 -5.91
N THR A 266 12.27 7.74 -5.81
CA THR A 266 12.18 9.20 -5.86
C THR A 266 12.93 9.85 -4.67
N THR A 267 12.82 9.27 -3.47
CA THR A 267 13.53 9.78 -2.28
C THR A 267 15.04 9.59 -2.42
N GLU A 268 15.50 8.42 -2.86
CA GLU A 268 16.92 8.13 -3.10
C GLU A 268 17.52 9.11 -4.11
N LYS A 269 16.84 9.34 -5.24
CA LYS A 269 17.31 10.26 -6.29
C LYS A 269 17.48 11.70 -5.77
N ARG A 270 16.65 12.12 -4.82
CA ARG A 270 16.67 13.48 -4.26
C ARG A 270 17.68 13.65 -3.13
N THR A 271 17.79 12.67 -2.25
CA THR A 271 18.54 12.79 -0.98
C THR A 271 19.92 12.15 -1.05
N GLY A 272 20.14 11.19 -1.95
CA GLY A 272 21.34 10.35 -1.97
C GLY A 272 21.45 9.41 -0.75
N ALA A 273 20.46 9.37 0.13
CA ALA A 273 20.50 8.64 1.39
C ALA A 273 20.23 7.14 1.19
N LEU A 274 21.26 6.31 1.46
CA LEU A 274 21.33 4.84 1.55
C LEU A 274 20.73 4.01 0.38
N LYS A 275 21.41 2.91 0.05
CA LYS A 275 20.85 1.85 -0.82
C LYS A 275 19.72 1.15 -0.04
N ALA A 276 18.48 1.62 -0.19
CA ALA A 276 17.32 1.01 0.45
C ALA A 276 16.98 -0.32 -0.23
N THR A 277 16.54 -1.32 0.54
CA THR A 277 15.82 -2.43 -0.06
C THR A 277 14.44 -1.90 -0.47
N LYS A 278 14.20 -1.79 -1.78
CA LYS A 278 12.94 -1.28 -2.37
C LYS A 278 11.81 -2.29 -2.26
N VAL A 279 11.76 -3.02 -1.15
CA VAL A 279 11.03 -4.27 -1.02
C VAL A 279 9.98 -4.14 0.07
N LEU A 280 8.73 -4.32 -0.31
CA LEU A 280 7.61 -4.49 0.61
C LEU A 280 7.76 -5.82 1.36
N ARG A 281 7.75 -5.75 2.69
CA ARG A 281 7.89 -6.87 3.62
C ARG A 281 6.57 -7.10 4.35
N PRO A 282 5.69 -7.97 3.81
CA PRO A 282 4.38 -8.21 4.41
C PRO A 282 4.45 -8.84 5.81
N ASP A 283 5.60 -9.40 6.19
CA ASP A 283 5.94 -9.89 7.52
C ASP A 283 6.29 -8.77 8.53
N TRP A 284 6.48 -7.53 8.08
CA TRP A 284 6.91 -6.44 8.95
C TRP A 284 5.74 -5.67 9.55
N ARG A 285 5.84 -5.45 10.87
CA ARG A 285 4.82 -4.72 11.64
C ARG A 285 4.57 -3.32 11.09
N PHE A 286 5.62 -2.60 10.69
CA PHE A 286 5.49 -1.26 10.12
C PHE A 286 4.67 -1.23 8.84
N HIS A 287 4.86 -2.20 7.94
CA HIS A 287 4.13 -2.24 6.66
C HIS A 287 2.66 -2.56 6.92
N LEU A 288 2.38 -3.44 7.87
CA LEU A 288 1.02 -3.74 8.28
C LEU A 288 0.32 -2.52 8.93
N VAL A 289 1.00 -1.84 9.85
CA VAL A 289 0.48 -0.62 10.49
C VAL A 289 0.28 0.49 9.46
N ALA A 290 1.20 0.63 8.50
CA ALA A 290 1.09 1.62 7.44
C ALA A 290 -0.09 1.34 6.50
N LYS A 291 -0.29 0.09 6.07
CA LYS A 291 -1.46 -0.31 5.26
C LYS A 291 -2.76 -0.03 6.03
N ASN A 292 -2.89 -0.56 7.26
CA ASN A 292 -4.13 -0.43 8.03
C ASN A 292 -4.41 1.01 8.48
N GLY A 293 -3.35 1.78 8.74
CA GLY A 293 -3.44 3.19 9.12
C GLY A 293 -3.52 4.15 7.93
N ARG A 294 -3.54 3.63 6.69
CA ARG A 294 -3.51 4.42 5.44
C ARG A 294 -2.40 5.49 5.46
N LEU A 295 -1.21 5.09 5.89
CA LEU A 295 -0.06 6.00 6.01
C LEU A 295 0.64 6.27 4.67
N GLY A 296 0.09 5.75 3.57
CA GLY A 296 0.64 5.86 2.24
C GLY A 296 1.91 5.03 2.01
N PRO A 297 2.63 5.29 0.92
CA PRO A 297 3.80 4.53 0.54
C PRO A 297 4.98 4.79 1.47
N ALA A 298 5.84 3.79 1.62
CA ALA A 298 7.13 3.96 2.28
C ALA A 298 8.01 4.90 1.46
N MET A 299 8.70 5.80 2.17
CA MET A 299 9.67 6.75 1.61
C MET A 299 11.10 6.39 2.00
N SER A 300 11.27 5.51 3.00
CA SER A 300 12.53 4.89 3.38
C SER A 300 12.39 3.37 3.49
N ASP A 301 13.52 2.68 3.56
CA ASP A 301 13.54 1.32 4.12
C ASP A 301 13.31 1.36 5.65
N ASN A 302 13.13 0.20 6.28
CA ASN A 302 13.26 0.08 7.72
C ASN A 302 14.75 0.01 8.07
N TYR A 303 15.20 0.86 8.99
CA TYR A 303 16.59 0.89 9.43
C TYR A 303 16.71 1.21 10.91
N ILE A 304 17.90 1.00 11.46
CA ILE A 304 18.20 1.32 12.85
C ILE A 304 18.68 2.76 12.93
N PHE A 305 17.92 3.59 13.64
CA PHE A 305 18.33 4.93 14.04
C PHE A 305 18.95 4.88 15.44
N LYS A 306 20.15 5.45 15.59
CA LYS A 306 20.89 5.48 16.85
C LYS A 306 20.75 6.86 17.50
N ALA A 307 20.14 6.91 18.69
CA ALA A 307 20.00 8.13 19.48
C ALA A 307 20.36 7.85 20.95
N ASP A 308 19.49 8.23 21.89
CA ASP A 308 19.59 7.86 23.31
C ASP A 308 19.48 6.35 23.53
N GLN A 309 18.75 5.69 22.63
CA GLN A 309 18.75 4.24 22.43
C GLN A 309 18.62 3.94 20.92
N ASP A 310 18.71 2.66 20.56
CA ASP A 310 18.48 2.21 19.19
C ASP A 310 16.97 2.10 18.92
N TYR A 311 16.53 2.63 17.78
CA TYR A 311 15.15 2.55 17.30
C TYR A 311 15.12 1.87 15.94
N ALA A 312 14.18 0.94 15.74
CA ALA A 312 13.70 0.63 14.39
C ALA A 312 12.90 1.83 13.88
N PHE A 313 13.14 2.24 12.64
CA PHE A 313 12.63 3.50 12.10
C PHE A 313 12.30 3.37 10.61
N GLN A 314 11.12 3.85 10.22
CA GLN A 314 10.71 3.90 8.81
C GLN A 314 9.78 5.08 8.53
N ILE A 315 10.02 5.77 7.43
CA ILE A 315 9.28 6.94 6.99
C ILE A 315 8.24 6.52 5.95
N PHE A 316 6.99 6.94 6.16
CA PHE A 316 5.88 6.81 5.22
C PHE A 316 5.36 8.19 4.83
N GLY A 317 4.50 8.23 3.81
CA GLY A 317 3.92 9.47 3.32
C GLY A 317 3.20 10.29 4.39
N ALA A 318 2.34 9.68 5.19
CA ALA A 318 1.55 10.41 6.20
C ALA A 318 2.24 10.55 7.56
N ASP A 319 3.24 9.72 7.86
CA ASP A 319 3.84 9.63 9.19
C ASP A 319 5.15 8.83 9.21
N VAL A 320 5.83 8.86 10.36
CA VAL A 320 6.99 8.03 10.65
C VAL A 320 6.61 6.98 11.70
N LEU A 321 6.93 5.73 11.41
CA LEU A 321 6.81 4.64 12.38
C LEU A 321 8.16 4.37 13.03
N TYR A 322 8.16 4.27 14.35
CA TYR A 322 9.36 3.94 15.10
C TYR A 322 9.06 2.99 16.25
N THR A 323 10.08 2.27 16.72
CA THR A 323 9.96 1.34 17.85
C THR A 323 11.30 1.23 18.54
N PRO A 324 11.39 1.42 19.87
CA PRO A 324 12.60 1.13 20.61
C PRO A 324 13.04 -0.31 20.37
N MET A 325 14.32 -0.56 20.08
CA MET A 325 14.83 -1.93 19.88
C MET A 325 14.73 -2.79 21.15
N SER A 326 14.51 -2.15 22.31
CA SER A 326 14.19 -2.77 23.60
C SER A 326 12.75 -3.29 23.71
N ASP A 327 11.84 -2.85 22.83
CA ASP A 327 10.43 -3.27 22.76
C ASP A 327 10.01 -3.50 21.31
N GLN A 328 10.54 -4.58 20.70
CA GLN A 328 10.28 -4.91 19.29
C GLN A 328 8.83 -5.30 18.98
N THR A 329 7.96 -5.38 20.00
CA THR A 329 6.52 -5.62 19.82
C THR A 329 5.72 -4.33 19.62
N GLY A 330 6.30 -3.19 20.00
CA GLY A 330 5.72 -1.86 19.81
C GLY A 330 5.65 -1.42 18.34
N CYS A 331 4.88 -0.38 18.09
CA CYS A 331 4.88 0.39 16.85
C CYS A 331 4.27 1.75 17.13
N GLU A 332 5.13 2.75 17.32
CA GLU A 332 4.73 4.11 17.64
C GLU A 332 4.69 4.99 16.40
N ARG A 333 3.84 6.02 16.46
CA ARG A 333 3.63 7.00 15.40
C ARG A 333 4.22 8.34 15.82
N LEU A 334 5.19 8.85 15.06
CA LEU A 334 5.90 10.08 15.43
C LEU A 334 4.97 11.29 15.53
N ASN A 335 3.97 11.40 14.66
CA ASN A 335 3.01 12.51 14.72
C ASN A 335 2.04 12.45 15.93
N LEU A 336 1.98 11.31 16.64
CA LEU A 336 1.21 11.12 17.86
C LEU A 336 2.09 11.15 19.12
N THR A 337 3.41 11.19 18.96
CA THR A 337 4.35 11.24 20.08
C THR A 337 4.21 12.56 20.83
N ASP A 338 4.14 12.49 22.16
CA ASP A 338 4.14 13.66 23.03
C ASP A 338 5.43 14.49 22.82
N PRO A 339 5.35 15.81 22.58
CA PRO A 339 6.53 16.68 22.51
C PRO A 339 7.44 16.61 23.75
N ALA A 340 6.92 16.21 24.91
CA ALA A 340 7.70 15.97 26.12
C ALA A 340 8.50 14.65 26.11
N HIS A 341 8.29 13.78 25.11
CA HIS A 341 9.03 12.52 24.99
C HIS A 341 10.53 12.79 24.79
N PRO A 342 11.44 12.14 25.54
CA PRO A 342 12.87 12.45 25.50
C PRO A 342 13.51 12.39 24.10
N ALA A 343 13.07 11.43 23.28
CA ALA A 343 13.57 11.25 21.92
C ALA A 343 12.83 12.09 20.86
N PHE A 344 11.84 12.93 21.22
CA PHE A 344 10.97 13.63 20.27
C PHE A 344 11.77 14.43 19.22
N ASN A 345 12.68 15.30 19.70
CA ASN A 345 13.52 16.10 18.81
C ASN A 345 14.53 15.28 18.01
N ALA A 346 15.01 14.15 18.55
CA ALA A 346 15.94 13.27 17.85
C ALA A 346 15.24 12.54 16.69
N LEU A 347 14.02 12.03 16.91
CA LEU A 347 13.21 11.34 15.90
C LEU A 347 12.79 12.30 14.76
N TRP A 348 12.36 13.52 15.10
CA TRP A 348 12.10 14.55 14.09
C TRP A 348 13.38 14.97 13.37
N GLY A 349 14.49 15.19 14.09
CA GLY A 349 15.78 15.51 13.49
C GLY A 349 16.24 14.46 12.48
N GLU A 350 16.05 13.18 12.79
CA GLU A 350 16.34 12.07 11.87
C GLU A 350 15.43 12.06 10.64
N THR A 351 14.13 12.30 10.83
CA THR A 351 13.16 12.42 9.74
C THR A 351 13.60 13.50 8.74
N TYR A 352 13.92 14.68 9.25
CA TYR A 352 14.38 15.82 8.45
C TYR A 352 15.72 15.53 7.75
N ARG A 353 16.68 14.97 8.47
CA ARG A 353 17.98 14.57 7.93
C ARG A 353 17.82 13.58 6.77
N PHE A 354 16.99 12.55 6.94
CA PHE A 354 16.72 11.57 5.89
C PHE A 354 16.09 12.21 4.65
N MET A 355 15.19 13.17 4.88
CA MET A 355 14.50 13.91 3.83
C MET A 355 15.36 15.00 3.18
N GLY A 356 16.60 15.20 3.63
CA GLY A 356 17.51 16.22 3.10
C GLY A 356 17.10 17.66 3.46
N VAL A 357 16.34 17.84 4.54
CA VAL A 357 15.83 19.13 5.01
C VAL A 357 16.48 19.48 6.36
N PRO A 358 16.95 20.72 6.58
CA PRO A 358 17.50 21.11 7.87
C PRO A 358 16.41 21.12 8.96
N PHE A 359 16.71 20.54 10.12
CA PHE A 359 15.81 20.56 11.28
C PHE A 359 16.11 21.74 12.20
N ASP A 360 15.04 22.43 12.62
CA ASP A 360 15.08 23.45 13.66
C ASP A 360 13.83 23.30 14.54
N ALA A 361 14.01 22.88 15.79
CA ALA A 361 12.92 22.70 16.75
C ALA A 361 12.26 24.02 17.18
N ASN A 362 12.94 25.16 17.00
CA ASN A 362 12.41 26.48 17.35
C ASN A 362 11.67 27.16 16.21
N SER A 363 11.82 26.66 14.98
CA SER A 363 11.15 27.18 13.79
C SER A 363 9.62 27.21 13.98
N PRO A 364 8.97 28.37 13.80
CA PRO A 364 7.52 28.48 13.84
C PRO A 364 6.82 27.59 12.79
N TYR A 365 7.44 27.39 11.62
CA TYR A 365 6.94 26.49 10.57
C TYR A 365 6.93 25.05 11.05
N HIS A 366 8.02 24.59 11.67
CA HIS A 366 8.14 23.21 12.11
C HIS A 366 7.19 22.92 13.26
N LYS A 367 7.05 23.84 14.23
CA LYS A 367 6.05 23.74 15.29
C LYS A 367 4.64 23.66 14.73
N LYS A 368 4.28 24.57 13.81
CA LYS A 368 2.97 24.57 13.17
C LYS A 368 2.69 23.28 12.41
N ALA A 369 3.69 22.72 11.72
CA ALA A 369 3.56 21.47 10.98
C ALA A 369 3.31 20.27 11.92
N VAL A 370 4.08 20.17 13.00
CA VAL A 370 3.91 19.14 14.04
C VAL A 370 2.53 19.24 14.68
N GLU A 371 2.11 20.45 15.09
CA GLU A 371 0.80 20.71 15.67
C GLU A 371 -0.34 20.34 14.72
N SER A 372 -0.15 20.59 13.42
CA SER A 372 -1.13 20.31 12.38
C SER A 372 -1.09 18.86 11.88
N ARG A 373 -0.09 18.07 12.31
CA ARG A 373 0.15 16.68 11.91
C ARG A 373 0.16 16.46 10.39
N ILE A 374 0.86 17.33 9.66
CA ILE A 374 0.86 17.36 8.18
C ILE A 374 1.93 16.47 7.52
N GLY A 375 2.33 15.38 8.20
CA GLY A 375 3.24 14.37 7.67
C GLY A 375 4.71 14.74 7.81
N VAL A 376 5.50 14.58 6.73
CA VAL A 376 6.96 14.78 6.72
C VAL A 376 7.37 15.89 5.75
N PRO A 377 8.48 16.62 6.00
CA PRO A 377 8.87 17.74 5.16
C PRO A 377 9.43 17.26 3.81
N LEU A 378 9.02 17.91 2.72
CA LEU A 378 9.54 17.65 1.37
C LEU A 378 10.54 18.71 0.89
N THR A 379 10.52 19.90 1.48
CA THR A 379 11.41 21.02 1.14
C THR A 379 11.92 21.72 2.39
N ASN A 380 13.01 22.49 2.23
CA ASN A 380 13.31 23.59 3.14
C ASN A 380 12.26 24.72 2.94
N ILE A 381 12.24 25.69 3.85
CA ILE A 381 11.49 26.94 3.66
C ILE A 381 12.18 27.73 2.54
N TYR A 382 11.42 28.14 1.53
CA TYR A 382 11.91 28.97 0.43
C TYR A 382 10.91 30.09 0.11
N THR A 383 11.35 31.09 -0.65
CA THR A 383 10.49 32.19 -1.09
C THR A 383 10.05 32.03 -2.53
N THR A 384 8.82 32.41 -2.81
CA THR A 384 8.24 32.42 -4.17
C THR A 384 7.30 33.62 -4.33
N ASN A 385 7.00 34.02 -5.56
CA ASN A 385 6.19 35.21 -5.85
C ASN A 385 4.85 34.82 -6.45
N PHE A 386 3.77 35.43 -5.92
CA PHE A 386 2.42 35.22 -6.42
C PHE A 386 1.65 36.55 -6.43
N GLY A 387 1.19 36.95 -7.63
CA GLY A 387 0.60 38.25 -7.96
C GLY A 387 1.21 39.45 -7.22
N GLY A 388 2.51 39.64 -7.40
CA GLY A 388 3.25 40.79 -6.91
C GLY A 388 3.69 40.75 -5.44
N ALA A 389 3.26 39.74 -4.67
CA ALA A 389 3.70 39.54 -3.29
C ALA A 389 4.62 38.32 -3.16
N THR A 390 5.58 38.41 -2.24
CA THR A 390 6.49 37.32 -1.89
C THR A 390 5.91 36.52 -0.73
N TYR A 391 5.96 35.20 -0.85
CA TYR A 391 5.51 34.24 0.16
C TYR A 391 6.66 33.33 0.57
N ALA A 392 6.80 33.08 1.86
CA ALA A 392 7.59 31.96 2.36
C ALA A 392 6.73 30.69 2.28
N VAL A 393 7.29 29.60 1.77
CA VAL A 393 6.59 28.34 1.53
C VAL A 393 7.44 27.16 2.02
N GLN A 394 6.79 26.17 2.62
CA GLN A 394 7.37 24.86 2.90
C GLN A 394 6.37 23.77 2.56
N VAL A 395 6.79 22.84 1.69
CA VAL A 395 5.95 21.72 1.27
C VAL A 395 6.15 20.55 2.25
N TRP A 396 5.03 20.02 2.74
CA TRP A 396 4.97 18.79 3.52
C TRP A 396 4.15 17.75 2.76
N THR A 397 4.23 16.49 3.18
CA THR A 397 3.54 15.42 2.46
C THR A 397 2.03 15.53 2.51
N LEU A 398 1.41 16.01 3.59
CA LEU A 398 -0.05 16.11 3.67
C LEU A 398 -0.60 17.51 3.38
N ASP A 399 0.26 18.54 3.39
CA ASP A 399 -0.16 19.94 3.18
C ASP A 399 1.03 20.83 2.81
N THR A 400 0.75 22.07 2.39
CA THR A 400 1.77 23.09 2.14
C THR A 400 1.55 24.28 3.07
N LEU A 401 2.58 24.61 3.85
CA LEU A 401 2.58 25.79 4.69
C LEU A 401 3.05 27.00 3.91
N TYR A 402 2.39 28.14 4.12
CA TYR A 402 2.80 29.40 3.52
C TYR A 402 2.59 30.58 4.48
N ALA A 403 3.37 31.64 4.31
CA ALA A 403 3.19 32.92 5.00
C ALA A 403 3.46 34.08 4.03
N GLY A 404 2.57 35.06 4.02
CA GLY A 404 2.72 36.29 3.24
C GLY A 404 3.45 37.37 4.02
N THR A 405 3.26 38.62 3.60
CA THR A 405 3.86 39.81 4.24
C THR A 405 3.38 40.05 5.66
N ASP A 406 2.25 39.46 6.05
CA ASP A 406 1.70 39.51 7.42
C ASP A 406 2.39 38.53 8.39
N GLY A 407 3.28 37.65 7.88
CA GLY A 407 4.02 36.68 8.67
C GLY A 407 3.17 35.54 9.26
N GLN A 408 1.86 35.48 8.99
CA GLN A 408 1.00 34.43 9.52
C GLN A 408 1.15 33.14 8.71
N ILE A 409 1.51 32.05 9.39
CA ILE A 409 1.68 30.74 8.79
C ILE A 409 0.31 30.06 8.66
N ARG A 410 -0.09 29.79 7.42
CA ARG A 410 -1.38 29.19 7.03
C ARG A 410 -1.15 27.90 6.25
N ARG A 411 -2.21 27.11 6.10
CA ARG A 411 -2.20 25.87 5.31
C ARG A 411 -2.89 26.06 3.98
N MET A 412 -2.32 25.53 2.92
CA MET A 412 -2.95 25.50 1.59
C MET A 412 -4.32 24.83 1.65
N SER A 413 -4.48 23.77 2.46
CA SER A 413 -5.76 23.06 2.61
C SER A 413 -6.89 23.87 3.25
N GLU A 414 -6.60 25.05 3.80
CA GLU A 414 -7.60 25.99 4.34
C GLU A 414 -8.17 26.91 3.26
N LEU A 415 -7.54 26.97 2.07
CA LEU A 415 -8.01 27.74 0.93
C LEU A 415 -9.07 26.96 0.12
N PRO A 416 -10.03 27.64 -0.52
CA PRO A 416 -10.94 27.01 -1.46
C PRO A 416 -10.20 26.49 -2.69
N MET A 417 -10.41 25.23 -3.03
CA MET A 417 -9.89 24.65 -4.28
C MET A 417 -10.62 25.18 -5.52
N THR A 418 -10.08 24.92 -6.71
CA THR A 418 -10.75 25.32 -7.96
C THR A 418 -12.07 24.57 -8.15
N ALA A 419 -12.97 25.14 -8.96
CA ALA A 419 -14.28 24.56 -9.20
C ALA A 419 -14.18 23.16 -9.84
N GLU A 420 -13.20 22.96 -10.72
CA GLU A 420 -12.93 21.70 -11.42
C GLU A 420 -12.49 20.61 -10.43
N ALA A 421 -11.53 20.94 -9.55
CA ALA A 421 -11.09 20.02 -8.50
C ALA A 421 -12.22 19.70 -7.51
N GLN A 422 -13.04 20.70 -7.16
CA GLN A 422 -14.17 20.53 -6.26
C GLN A 422 -15.30 19.69 -6.88
N ALA A 423 -15.57 19.84 -8.18
CA ALA A 423 -16.63 19.14 -8.89
C ALA A 423 -16.20 17.75 -9.39
N TRP A 424 -14.90 17.44 -9.37
CA TRP A 424 -14.35 16.18 -9.85
C TRP A 424 -15.06 14.95 -9.25
N THR A 425 -15.45 14.04 -10.13
CA THR A 425 -15.98 12.72 -9.80
C THR A 425 -15.38 11.70 -10.77
N PRO A 426 -14.79 10.59 -10.29
CA PRO A 426 -14.22 9.59 -11.17
C PRO A 426 -15.32 8.89 -11.99
N ALA A 427 -15.01 8.57 -13.25
CA ALA A 427 -15.87 7.73 -14.08
C ALA A 427 -15.90 6.29 -13.52
N ALA A 428 -16.95 5.53 -13.87
CA ALA A 428 -17.07 4.13 -13.45
C ALA A 428 -15.92 3.29 -14.04
N PRO A 429 -15.10 2.61 -13.22
CA PRO A 429 -14.01 1.79 -13.70
C PRO A 429 -14.48 0.42 -14.20
N LYS A 430 -13.63 -0.25 -15.00
CA LYS A 430 -13.77 -1.70 -15.22
C LYS A 430 -13.59 -2.43 -13.89
N PRO A 431 -14.34 -3.52 -13.64
CA PRO A 431 -14.13 -4.33 -12.44
C PRO A 431 -12.71 -4.87 -12.40
N ILE A 432 -12.00 -4.62 -11.30
CA ILE A 432 -10.68 -5.19 -11.05
C ILE A 432 -10.87 -6.62 -10.51
N PRO A 433 -10.01 -7.58 -10.89
CA PRO A 433 -9.99 -8.89 -10.26
C PRO A 433 -9.96 -8.77 -8.72
N PRO A 434 -10.80 -9.52 -7.99
CA PRO A 434 -10.83 -9.43 -6.54
C PRO A 434 -9.48 -9.85 -5.96
N THR A 435 -9.04 -9.16 -4.92
CA THR A 435 -7.81 -9.49 -4.19
C THR A 435 -7.85 -10.97 -3.75
N PRO A 436 -6.93 -11.83 -4.24
CA PRO A 436 -6.91 -13.23 -3.85
C PRO A 436 -6.69 -13.34 -2.34
N PRO A 437 -7.37 -14.27 -1.64
CA PRO A 437 -7.07 -14.51 -0.24
C PRO A 437 -5.60 -14.91 -0.10
N ASN A 438 -4.97 -14.49 1.00
CA ASN A 438 -3.63 -14.94 1.30
C ASN A 438 -3.61 -16.47 1.33
N PRO A 439 -2.62 -17.12 0.68
CA PRO A 439 -2.43 -18.53 0.90
C PRO A 439 -2.28 -18.71 2.41
N LEU A 440 -3.04 -19.66 2.96
CA LEU A 440 -2.84 -20.06 4.34
C LEU A 440 -1.33 -20.30 4.52
N PRO A 441 -0.74 -19.88 5.65
CA PRO A 441 0.66 -20.20 5.93
C PRO A 441 0.88 -21.67 5.58
N PRO A 442 2.02 -22.03 4.95
CA PRO A 442 2.28 -23.42 4.61
C PRO A 442 1.92 -24.23 5.85
N VAL A 443 1.05 -25.23 5.69
CA VAL A 443 0.79 -26.21 6.74
C VAL A 443 2.17 -26.72 7.07
N VAL A 444 2.79 -26.20 8.13
CA VAL A 444 3.99 -26.80 8.69
C VAL A 444 3.39 -28.08 9.24
N PRO A 445 3.54 -29.21 8.53
CA PRO A 445 3.07 -30.46 9.10
C PRO A 445 3.82 -30.56 10.43
N PRO A 446 3.22 -31.11 11.47
CA PRO A 446 3.90 -31.23 12.75
C PRO A 446 5.03 -32.25 12.57
N SER A 447 6.15 -31.83 11.99
CA SER A 447 7.25 -32.72 11.61
C SER A 447 7.87 -33.38 12.84
N ASN A 448 7.53 -32.89 14.04
CA ASN A 448 7.95 -33.45 15.31
C ASN A 448 6.84 -34.16 16.13
N ALA A 449 5.55 -34.09 15.77
CA ALA A 449 4.49 -34.74 16.57
C ALA A 449 4.17 -36.18 16.19
N GLY A 450 4.41 -36.55 14.93
CA GLY A 450 3.99 -37.84 14.36
C GLY A 450 2.46 -37.97 14.25
N ALA A 451 2.00 -39.17 13.85
CA ALA A 451 0.57 -39.47 13.72
C ALA A 451 -0.17 -39.42 15.07
N PRO A 452 -1.49 -39.11 15.10
CA PRO A 452 -2.30 -39.21 16.31
C PRO A 452 -2.21 -40.57 16.97
N ARG A 453 -2.04 -40.59 18.30
CA ARG A 453 -1.89 -41.82 19.09
C ARG A 453 -3.12 -42.04 19.97
N PRO A 454 -4.05 -42.94 19.59
CA PRO A 454 -5.19 -43.30 20.43
C PRO A 454 -4.74 -43.72 21.83
N ASN A 455 -5.48 -43.27 22.84
CA ASN A 455 -5.22 -43.55 24.26
C ASN A 455 -3.88 -43.06 24.85
N ASP A 456 -3.07 -42.30 24.10
CA ASP A 456 -1.83 -41.69 24.62
C ASP A 456 -2.12 -40.36 25.31
N ILE A 457 -1.96 -40.32 26.63
CA ILE A 457 -2.18 -39.12 27.44
C ILE A 457 -1.14 -38.03 27.17
N ASN A 458 0.05 -38.39 26.68
CA ASN A 458 1.14 -37.47 26.39
C ASN A 458 1.11 -36.94 24.95
N TRP A 459 0.21 -37.45 24.11
CA TRP A 459 0.02 -36.94 22.76
C TRP A 459 -1.04 -35.84 22.75
N PRO A 460 -0.80 -34.68 22.13
CA PRO A 460 0.35 -34.32 21.30
C PRO A 460 1.51 -33.75 22.13
N PRO A 461 2.75 -33.80 21.61
CA PRO A 461 3.89 -33.25 22.32
C PRO A 461 3.77 -31.74 22.54
N ARG A 462 4.54 -31.25 23.51
CA ARG A 462 4.64 -29.82 23.82
C ARG A 462 5.30 -29.06 22.66
N PRO A 463 4.93 -27.79 22.43
CA PRO A 463 5.63 -26.93 21.49
C PRO A 463 7.05 -26.58 21.96
N ASP A 464 7.83 -26.00 21.06
CA ASP A 464 9.18 -25.44 21.28
C ASP A 464 9.17 -24.10 22.03
N PHE A 465 8.00 -23.60 22.44
CA PHE A 465 7.81 -22.39 23.22
C PHE A 465 7.03 -22.66 24.52
N SER A 466 7.15 -21.72 25.47
CA SER A 466 6.37 -21.73 26.71
C SER A 466 5.18 -20.78 26.61
N PHE A 467 4.15 -21.03 27.42
CA PHE A 467 3.06 -20.10 27.63
C PHE A 467 3.52 -18.80 28.33
N LEU A 468 2.76 -17.72 28.13
CA LEU A 468 3.03 -16.41 28.73
C LEU A 468 2.64 -16.38 30.21
N THR A 469 3.62 -16.13 31.07
CA THR A 469 3.45 -15.98 32.52
C THR A 469 3.59 -14.53 32.95
N ASP A 470 3.12 -14.21 34.16
CA ASP A 470 3.34 -12.89 34.77
C ASP A 470 4.78 -12.70 35.31
N LYS A 471 5.65 -13.71 35.16
CA LYS A 471 7.04 -13.64 35.60
C LYS A 471 7.75 -12.48 34.90
N ASN A 472 8.40 -11.61 35.67
CA ASN A 472 9.12 -10.42 35.18
C ASN A 472 8.26 -9.45 34.36
N GLY A 473 6.94 -9.47 34.53
CA GLY A 473 6.00 -8.61 33.78
C GLY A 473 5.88 -8.96 32.29
N ALA A 474 6.27 -10.17 31.87
CA ALA A 474 6.29 -10.55 30.45
C ALA A 474 4.92 -10.39 29.77
N ARG A 475 3.83 -10.77 30.46
CA ARG A 475 2.47 -10.62 29.95
C ARG A 475 2.05 -9.16 29.78
N GLU A 476 2.36 -8.30 30.75
CA GLU A 476 2.06 -6.87 30.66
C GLU A 476 2.86 -6.18 29.54
N LYS A 477 4.12 -6.59 29.31
CA LYS A 477 4.91 -6.11 28.18
C LYS A 477 4.31 -6.51 26.83
N ALA A 478 3.87 -7.76 26.72
CA ALA A 478 3.34 -8.27 25.45
C ALA A 478 1.91 -7.78 25.13
N LEU A 479 1.08 -7.60 26.15
CA LEU A 479 -0.37 -7.38 25.98
C LEU A 479 -0.85 -6.01 26.52
N GLY A 480 -0.02 -5.33 27.31
CA GLY A 480 -0.39 -4.14 28.05
C GLY A 480 -0.80 -4.43 29.50
N LYS A 481 -0.71 -3.39 30.34
CA LYS A 481 -1.05 -3.46 31.77
C LYS A 481 -2.56 -3.43 31.98
N ILE A 482 -3.07 -4.32 32.83
CA ILE A 482 -4.46 -4.28 33.32
C ILE A 482 -4.45 -3.72 34.74
N GLU A 483 -5.11 -2.59 34.95
CA GLU A 483 -5.48 -2.15 36.30
C GLU A 483 -6.90 -2.60 36.59
N TRP A 484 -7.14 -3.17 37.77
CA TRP A 484 -8.41 -3.82 38.06
C TRP A 484 -8.80 -3.80 39.53
N VAL A 485 -10.10 -3.94 39.77
CA VAL A 485 -10.69 -4.20 41.08
C VAL A 485 -11.53 -5.46 41.05
N ARG A 486 -11.53 -6.25 42.12
CA ARG A 486 -12.34 -7.46 42.23
C ARG A 486 -13.82 -7.08 42.36
N THR A 487 -14.71 -7.82 41.69
CA THR A 487 -16.16 -7.59 41.77
C THR A 487 -16.86 -8.70 42.54
N ASN A 488 -17.05 -9.87 41.93
CA ASN A 488 -17.69 -11.02 42.57
C ASN A 488 -17.02 -12.33 42.13
N GLY A 489 -16.75 -13.22 43.10
CA GLY A 489 -16.00 -14.44 42.85
C GLY A 489 -14.67 -14.11 42.17
N ASP A 490 -14.36 -14.79 41.07
CA ASP A 490 -13.14 -14.56 40.31
C ASP A 490 -13.22 -13.38 39.33
N ASN A 491 -14.38 -12.75 39.17
CA ASN A 491 -14.55 -11.66 38.22
C ASN A 491 -13.89 -10.36 38.70
N ILE A 492 -13.43 -9.59 37.73
CA ILE A 492 -12.81 -8.30 37.94
C ILE A 492 -13.46 -7.21 37.07
N ARG A 493 -13.27 -5.96 37.46
CA ARG A 493 -13.55 -4.79 36.63
C ARG A 493 -12.25 -4.09 36.31
N ILE A 494 -11.97 -3.94 35.02
CA ILE A 494 -10.81 -3.19 34.51
C ILE A 494 -11.05 -1.69 34.74
N THR A 495 -10.05 -0.98 35.25
CA THR A 495 -10.16 0.44 35.66
C THR A 495 -9.32 1.39 34.82
N ASN A 496 -8.45 0.88 33.94
CA ASN A 496 -7.68 1.68 32.98
C ASN A 496 -8.18 1.48 31.53
N SER A 497 -7.48 2.06 30.56
CA SER A 497 -7.84 2.05 29.13
C SER A 497 -7.55 0.72 28.41
N PHE A 498 -7.19 -0.35 29.13
CA PHE A 498 -6.81 -1.64 28.52
C PHE A 498 -7.91 -2.23 27.61
N ALA A 499 -9.19 -1.98 27.90
CA ALA A 499 -10.31 -2.46 27.10
C ALA A 499 -10.22 -2.07 25.60
N SER A 500 -9.52 -0.97 25.28
CA SER A 500 -9.24 -0.55 23.89
C SER A 500 -8.37 -1.53 23.09
N ASN A 501 -7.67 -2.46 23.77
CA ASN A 501 -6.90 -3.52 23.13
C ASN A 501 -7.74 -4.73 22.71
N ILE A 502 -9.00 -4.81 23.17
CA ILE A 502 -9.92 -5.90 22.84
C ILE A 502 -10.82 -5.44 21.70
N ILE A 503 -10.67 -6.08 20.54
CA ILE A 503 -11.40 -5.75 19.31
C ILE A 503 -12.39 -6.86 18.96
N LYS A 504 -13.46 -6.50 18.25
CA LYS A 504 -14.36 -7.47 17.65
C LYS A 504 -13.73 -8.02 16.37
N ILE A 505 -13.65 -9.34 16.22
CA ILE A 505 -13.14 -10.00 15.02
C ILE A 505 -14.20 -10.95 14.45
N HIS A 506 -14.17 -11.11 13.13
CA HIS A 506 -14.99 -12.10 12.43
C HIS A 506 -14.16 -13.35 12.08
N VAL A 507 -14.64 -14.51 12.52
CA VAL A 507 -14.11 -15.85 12.30
C VAL A 507 -15.26 -16.70 11.72
N PRO A 508 -15.39 -16.79 10.39
CA PRO A 508 -16.59 -17.35 9.75
C PRO A 508 -16.84 -18.83 10.14
N GLN A 509 -15.79 -19.59 10.45
CA GLN A 509 -15.87 -20.98 10.88
C GLN A 509 -16.69 -21.16 12.17
N LEU A 510 -16.73 -20.13 13.03
CA LEU A 510 -17.48 -20.18 14.29
C LEU A 510 -18.99 -19.99 14.11
N ALA A 511 -19.46 -19.49 12.96
CA ALA A 511 -20.88 -19.18 12.76
C ALA A 511 -21.81 -20.40 12.90
N LYS A 512 -21.30 -21.61 12.63
CA LYS A 512 -22.05 -22.87 12.74
C LYS A 512 -21.74 -23.66 14.01
N ILE A 513 -20.89 -23.13 14.90
CA ILE A 513 -20.44 -23.81 16.11
C ILE A 513 -21.27 -23.30 17.30
N LYS A 514 -21.76 -24.22 18.13
CA LYS A 514 -22.53 -23.87 19.33
C LYS A 514 -21.70 -22.96 20.24
N GLY A 515 -22.22 -21.77 20.54
CA GLY A 515 -21.55 -20.75 21.34
C GLY A 515 -20.57 -19.86 20.57
N GLY A 516 -20.48 -19.99 19.24
CA GLY A 516 -19.57 -19.23 18.37
C GLY A 516 -20.01 -17.80 18.00
N GLY A 517 -21.15 -17.32 18.52
CA GLY A 517 -21.59 -15.93 18.37
C GLY A 517 -21.72 -15.45 16.92
N ASP A 518 -22.27 -16.28 16.04
CA ASP A 518 -22.41 -16.01 14.59
C ASP A 518 -21.09 -15.60 13.92
N GLY A 519 -19.98 -16.18 14.39
CA GLY A 519 -18.64 -15.90 13.88
C GLY A 519 -17.99 -14.66 14.48
N HIS A 520 -18.64 -13.93 15.39
CA HIS A 520 -18.12 -12.69 15.92
C HIS A 520 -17.71 -12.82 17.39
N ILE A 521 -16.42 -12.60 17.66
CA ILE A 521 -15.85 -12.74 19.02
C ILE A 521 -15.00 -11.53 19.39
N MET A 522 -14.85 -11.30 20.69
CA MET A 522 -13.95 -10.27 21.23
C MET A 522 -12.56 -10.88 21.48
N PHE A 523 -11.50 -10.31 20.91
CA PHE A 523 -10.15 -10.85 21.05
C PHE A 523 -9.11 -9.73 21.12
N HIS A 524 -7.96 -10.02 21.69
CA HIS A 524 -6.87 -9.06 21.80
C HIS A 524 -6.29 -8.74 20.41
N LYS A 525 -6.11 -7.46 20.11
CA LYS A 525 -5.61 -6.98 18.80
C LYS A 525 -4.28 -7.59 18.38
N ALA A 526 -3.42 -7.96 19.34
CA ALA A 526 -2.12 -8.57 19.07
C ALA A 526 -2.21 -10.04 18.58
N ALA A 527 -3.30 -10.75 18.92
CA ALA A 527 -3.47 -12.18 18.62
C ALA A 527 -4.66 -12.46 17.67
N ALA A 528 -5.39 -11.41 17.27
CA ALA A 528 -6.57 -11.47 16.41
C ALA A 528 -6.34 -12.24 15.09
N GLU A 529 -5.25 -11.94 14.39
CA GLU A 529 -4.98 -12.59 13.10
C GLU A 529 -4.51 -14.03 13.25
N GLN A 530 -3.66 -14.32 14.25
CA GLN A 530 -3.27 -15.70 14.53
C GLN A 530 -4.49 -16.55 14.90
N MET A 531 -5.48 -15.97 15.60
CA MET A 531 -6.77 -16.62 15.85
C MET A 531 -7.47 -16.94 14.52
N LYS A 532 -7.71 -15.95 13.64
CA LYS A 532 -8.33 -16.19 12.32
C LYS A 532 -7.59 -17.27 11.51
N ARG A 533 -6.26 -17.20 11.45
CA ARG A 533 -5.40 -18.17 10.75
C ARG A 533 -5.54 -19.59 11.31
N LEU A 534 -5.58 -19.74 12.63
CA LEU A 534 -5.74 -21.03 13.28
C LEU A 534 -7.05 -21.71 12.86
N TRP A 535 -8.17 -20.98 12.88
CA TRP A 535 -9.47 -21.52 12.48
C TRP A 535 -9.51 -21.92 11.00
N ALA A 536 -8.92 -21.10 10.13
CA ALA A 536 -8.80 -21.43 8.73
C ALA A 536 -7.88 -22.64 8.49
N ALA A 537 -6.81 -22.79 9.28
CA ALA A 537 -5.93 -23.97 9.21
C ALA A 537 -6.64 -25.25 9.68
N TRP A 538 -7.46 -25.18 10.72
CA TRP A 538 -8.31 -26.30 11.13
C TRP A 538 -9.35 -26.68 10.07
N GLU A 539 -9.92 -25.70 9.37
CA GLU A 539 -10.82 -25.94 8.24
C GLU A 539 -10.10 -26.64 7.07
N ALA A 540 -8.96 -26.08 6.65
CA ALA A 540 -8.16 -26.65 5.56
C ALA A 540 -7.66 -28.07 5.87
N ALA A 541 -7.40 -28.37 7.14
CA ALA A 541 -7.01 -29.70 7.59
C ALA A 541 -8.21 -30.66 7.78
N GLY A 542 -9.44 -30.22 7.55
CA GLY A 542 -10.65 -31.02 7.75
C GLY A 542 -10.96 -31.31 9.22
N LEU A 543 -10.43 -30.52 10.15
CA LEU A 543 -10.52 -30.76 11.59
C LEU A 543 -11.67 -30.01 12.29
N LEU A 544 -12.40 -29.12 11.61
CA LEU A 544 -13.50 -28.37 12.25
C LEU A 544 -14.57 -29.27 12.87
N GLY A 545 -14.78 -30.48 12.34
CA GLY A 545 -15.71 -31.46 12.93
C GLY A 545 -15.32 -31.92 14.35
N LYS A 546 -14.10 -31.62 14.82
CA LYS A 546 -13.65 -31.87 16.19
C LYS A 546 -14.08 -30.77 17.16
N VAL A 547 -14.48 -29.59 16.67
CA VAL A 547 -14.94 -28.48 17.51
C VAL A 547 -16.46 -28.55 17.65
N LEU A 548 -16.91 -29.06 18.79
CA LEU A 548 -18.33 -29.29 19.09
C LEU A 548 -18.98 -28.09 19.78
N MET A 549 -18.19 -27.31 20.52
CA MET A 549 -18.66 -26.16 21.27
C MET A 549 -17.54 -25.13 21.46
N PHE A 550 -17.90 -23.86 21.37
CA PHE A 550 -17.05 -22.72 21.71
C PHE A 550 -17.55 -22.07 23.00
N ALA A 551 -16.66 -21.80 23.94
CA ALA A 551 -17.00 -21.32 25.29
C ALA A 551 -16.41 -19.93 25.61
N GLY A 552 -16.21 -19.13 24.56
CA GLY A 552 -15.87 -17.72 24.67
C GLY A 552 -14.37 -17.43 24.79
N THR A 553 -14.06 -16.14 24.84
CA THR A 553 -12.69 -15.62 24.75
C THR A 553 -12.37 -14.59 25.83
N PHE A 554 -13.01 -13.43 25.80
CA PHE A 554 -12.74 -12.33 26.72
C PHE A 554 -13.65 -12.38 27.94
N VAL A 555 -13.07 -12.76 29.09
CA VAL A 555 -13.75 -12.79 30.39
C VAL A 555 -12.81 -12.16 31.42
N PRO A 556 -13.04 -10.90 31.83
CA PRO A 556 -12.25 -10.24 32.87
C PRO A 556 -12.34 -10.96 34.22
N ARG A 557 -11.37 -11.83 34.51
CA ARG A 557 -11.30 -12.61 35.74
C ARG A 557 -9.88 -12.96 36.17
N THR A 558 -9.71 -13.23 37.46
CA THR A 558 -8.55 -13.96 38.00
C THR A 558 -8.63 -15.45 37.67
N ILE A 559 -7.49 -16.16 37.76
CA ILE A 559 -7.46 -17.62 37.62
C ILE A 559 -8.33 -18.25 38.70
N ARG A 560 -9.10 -19.28 38.34
CA ARG A 560 -9.99 -19.98 39.27
C ARG A 560 -9.18 -20.55 40.42
N ASN A 561 -9.62 -20.31 41.66
CA ASN A 561 -8.91 -20.68 42.89
C ASN A 561 -7.54 -20.00 43.10
N ASN A 562 -7.19 -18.99 42.29
CA ASN A 562 -5.98 -18.18 42.49
C ASN A 562 -6.29 -16.68 42.32
N PRO A 563 -6.74 -16.00 43.40
CA PRO A 563 -7.24 -14.64 43.34
C PRO A 563 -6.15 -13.57 43.10
N ARG A 564 -4.87 -13.96 43.04
CA ARG A 564 -3.73 -13.04 42.89
C ARG A 564 -3.22 -12.94 41.46
N VAL A 565 -3.71 -13.79 40.55
CA VAL A 565 -3.17 -13.93 39.20
C VAL A 565 -4.30 -13.75 38.19
N LEU A 566 -4.10 -12.89 37.20
CA LEU A 566 -5.07 -12.68 36.12
C LEU A 566 -5.09 -13.90 35.18
N SER A 567 -6.29 -14.26 34.73
CA SER A 567 -6.47 -15.25 33.68
C SER A 567 -6.10 -14.67 32.32
N ASN A 568 -5.60 -15.47 31.39
CA ASN A 568 -5.41 -15.03 30.00
C ASN A 568 -6.73 -14.65 29.30
N HIS A 569 -7.87 -15.14 29.79
CA HIS A 569 -9.18 -14.62 29.36
C HIS A 569 -9.38 -13.14 29.71
N ALA A 570 -8.77 -12.63 30.77
CA ALA A 570 -8.85 -11.20 31.13
C ALA A 570 -8.06 -10.31 30.16
N TYR A 571 -7.07 -10.87 29.46
CA TYR A 571 -6.33 -10.20 28.41
C TYR A 571 -6.95 -10.37 27.03
N GLY A 572 -7.99 -11.20 26.88
CA GLY A 572 -8.62 -11.49 25.59
C GLY A 572 -7.74 -12.32 24.64
N THR A 573 -6.79 -13.08 25.17
CA THR A 573 -5.84 -13.90 24.41
C THR A 573 -6.07 -15.40 24.54
N ALA A 574 -7.09 -15.81 25.28
CA ALA A 574 -7.47 -17.20 25.46
C ALA A 574 -8.85 -17.50 24.87
N PHE A 575 -9.08 -18.77 24.55
CA PHE A 575 -10.39 -19.29 24.17
C PHE A 575 -10.57 -20.72 24.65
N ASP A 576 -11.81 -21.08 24.97
CA ASP A 576 -12.18 -22.42 25.44
C ASP A 576 -13.02 -23.15 24.38
N ILE A 577 -12.71 -24.43 24.15
CA ILE A 577 -13.51 -25.32 23.28
C ILE A 577 -13.79 -26.67 23.94
N ASN A 578 -14.90 -27.29 23.58
CA ASN A 578 -15.27 -28.64 24.03
C ASN A 578 -15.24 -28.83 25.56
N VAL A 579 -15.62 -27.78 26.31
CA VAL A 579 -15.58 -27.74 27.79
C VAL A 579 -16.17 -28.98 28.49
N PRO A 580 -17.32 -29.55 28.06
CA PRO A 580 -17.90 -30.69 28.76
C PRO A 580 -16.98 -31.92 28.86
N TRP A 581 -16.03 -32.06 27.93
CA TRP A 581 -15.13 -33.22 27.83
C TRP A 581 -13.69 -32.91 28.26
N ASN A 582 -13.35 -31.63 28.46
CA ASN A 582 -11.96 -31.20 28.68
C ASN A 582 -11.80 -30.22 29.86
N GLY A 583 -12.63 -30.38 30.89
CA GLY A 583 -12.66 -29.44 32.02
C GLY A 583 -11.37 -29.36 32.84
N LEU A 584 -11.20 -28.22 33.52
CA LEU A 584 -10.10 -27.94 34.45
C LEU A 584 -9.91 -29.04 35.52
N MET A 585 -8.65 -29.38 35.79
CA MET A 585 -8.20 -30.44 36.69
C MET A 585 -8.74 -31.84 36.34
N LYS A 586 -9.02 -32.09 35.06
CA LYS A 586 -9.40 -33.41 34.56
C LYS A 586 -8.44 -33.86 33.46
N VAL A 587 -8.44 -35.16 33.20
CA VAL A 587 -7.77 -35.71 32.02
C VAL A 587 -8.58 -35.29 30.79
N ALA A 588 -7.94 -34.55 29.88
CA ALA A 588 -8.55 -34.15 28.62
C ALA A 588 -8.85 -35.37 27.74
N ALA A 589 -9.96 -35.34 27.01
CA ALA A 589 -10.38 -36.41 26.11
C ALA A 589 -9.22 -36.86 25.19
N LEU A 590 -8.99 -38.16 25.12
CA LEU A 590 -7.89 -38.76 24.36
C LEU A 590 -8.22 -38.81 22.86
N VAL A 591 -7.21 -38.98 22.01
CA VAL A 591 -7.39 -39.11 20.56
C VAL A 591 -8.44 -40.17 20.24
N GLY A 592 -9.41 -39.80 19.41
CA GLY A 592 -10.53 -40.66 19.02
C GLY A 592 -11.72 -40.64 19.98
N GLN A 593 -11.59 -40.09 21.18
CA GLN A 593 -12.72 -39.89 22.09
C GLN A 593 -13.58 -38.70 21.66
N HIS A 594 -14.87 -38.77 21.99
CA HIS A 594 -15.80 -37.68 21.73
C HIS A 594 -15.37 -36.43 22.53
N GLY A 595 -15.32 -35.28 21.84
CA GLY A 595 -14.84 -34.02 22.42
C GLY A 595 -13.33 -33.85 22.47
N SER A 596 -12.52 -34.79 21.96
CA SER A 596 -11.06 -34.64 21.86
C SER A 596 -10.68 -33.39 21.06
N VAL A 597 -9.78 -32.60 21.64
CA VAL A 597 -9.14 -31.46 20.96
C VAL A 597 -7.69 -31.73 20.59
N ARG A 598 -7.15 -32.91 20.95
CA ARG A 598 -5.72 -33.23 20.80
C ARG A 598 -5.27 -33.13 19.34
N GLU A 599 -6.14 -33.53 18.39
CA GLU A 599 -5.85 -33.43 16.96
C GLU A 599 -5.75 -31.98 16.44
N LEU A 600 -6.29 -31.00 17.18
CA LEU A 600 -6.26 -29.58 16.85
C LEU A 600 -4.96 -28.90 17.30
N VAL A 601 -4.35 -29.40 18.37
CA VAL A 601 -3.24 -28.77 19.09
C VAL A 601 -1.98 -28.59 18.25
N PRO A 602 -1.54 -29.52 17.38
CA PRO A 602 -0.33 -29.30 16.59
C PRO A 602 -0.41 -28.06 15.68
N LEU A 603 -1.59 -27.79 15.10
CA LEU A 603 -1.84 -26.57 14.33
C LEU A 603 -1.97 -25.35 15.26
N ALA A 604 -2.61 -25.49 16.41
CA ALA A 604 -2.64 -24.41 17.42
C ALA A 604 -1.21 -23.97 17.81
N ASN A 605 -0.33 -24.92 18.07
CA ASN A 605 1.07 -24.69 18.37
C ASN A 605 1.80 -24.00 17.20
N ALA A 606 1.59 -24.48 15.96
CA ALA A 606 2.18 -23.87 14.76
C ALA A 606 1.74 -22.40 14.59
N HIS A 607 0.53 -22.06 15.04
CA HIS A 607 -0.02 -20.70 15.07
C HIS A 607 0.26 -19.95 16.38
N GLY A 608 1.16 -20.44 17.24
CA GLY A 608 1.61 -19.71 18.44
C GLY A 608 0.66 -19.78 19.64
N PHE A 609 -0.34 -20.66 19.60
CA PHE A 609 -1.22 -20.95 20.73
C PHE A 609 -0.68 -22.12 21.55
N TYR A 610 -0.61 -21.94 22.86
CA TYR A 610 -0.31 -22.99 23.81
C TYR A 610 -1.61 -23.67 24.27
N TRP A 611 -1.57 -24.99 24.42
CA TRP A 611 -2.72 -25.78 24.87
C TRP A 611 -2.62 -26.11 26.35
N GLY A 612 -3.67 -25.83 27.11
CA GLY A 612 -3.75 -26.08 28.55
C GLY A 612 -3.71 -27.57 28.94
N GLY A 613 -3.96 -28.47 27.98
CA GLY A 613 -3.77 -29.91 28.17
C GLY A 613 -2.32 -30.33 28.40
N HIS A 614 -1.35 -29.45 28.11
CA HIS A 614 0.06 -29.70 28.43
C HIS A 614 0.40 -29.42 29.91
N TRP A 615 -0.48 -28.76 30.66
CA TRP A 615 -0.34 -28.59 32.10
C TRP A 615 -0.64 -29.93 32.78
N ASN A 616 0.33 -30.46 33.53
CA ASN A 616 0.19 -31.72 34.26
C ASN A 616 0.13 -31.41 35.77
N TYR A 617 -1.06 -31.04 36.25
CA TYR A 617 -1.26 -30.52 37.59
C TYR A 617 -0.97 -31.53 38.71
N ASP A 618 -1.23 -32.81 38.47
CA ASP A 618 -1.12 -33.88 39.48
C ASP A 618 -0.10 -34.97 39.13
N GLY A 619 0.64 -34.80 38.02
CA GLY A 619 1.57 -35.80 37.51
C GLY A 619 0.90 -36.98 36.79
N LYS A 620 -0.44 -37.07 36.82
CA LYS A 620 -1.26 -38.19 36.32
C LYS A 620 -2.15 -37.77 35.14
N GLY A 621 -1.95 -36.56 34.62
CA GLY A 621 -2.61 -36.04 33.44
C GLY A 621 -3.84 -35.15 33.71
N ALA A 622 -4.09 -34.77 34.96
CA ALA A 622 -5.03 -33.68 35.24
C ALA A 622 -4.50 -32.38 34.62
N SER A 623 -5.33 -31.71 33.82
CA SER A 623 -4.93 -30.60 32.96
C SER A 623 -6.06 -29.58 32.80
N ASP A 624 -5.88 -28.59 31.92
CA ASP A 624 -6.96 -27.70 31.46
C ASP A 624 -7.18 -27.87 29.95
N GLY A 625 -7.71 -29.04 29.56
CA GLY A 625 -7.74 -29.46 28.16
C GLY A 625 -8.64 -28.62 27.25
N MET A 626 -9.57 -27.84 27.79
CA MET A 626 -10.47 -26.98 27.02
C MET A 626 -9.77 -25.71 26.55
N HIS A 627 -8.70 -25.32 27.22
CA HIS A 627 -8.11 -23.98 27.17
C HIS A 627 -7.00 -23.89 26.12
N PHE A 628 -7.07 -22.87 25.29
CA PHE A 628 -6.01 -22.45 24.37
C PHE A 628 -5.68 -20.99 24.62
N GLU A 629 -4.41 -20.65 24.60
CA GLU A 629 -3.96 -19.26 24.82
C GLU A 629 -2.83 -18.87 23.89
N TRP A 630 -2.89 -17.64 23.39
CA TRP A 630 -1.80 -17.07 22.60
C TRP A 630 -0.56 -16.93 23.49
N ALA A 631 0.57 -17.43 23.00
CA ALA A 631 1.84 -17.45 23.72
C ALA A 631 2.96 -16.72 22.99
N VAL A 632 3.03 -16.86 21.66
CA VAL A 632 4.09 -16.25 20.84
C VAL A 632 3.56 -15.79 19.48
N PRO A 633 4.15 -14.74 18.89
CA PRO A 633 3.90 -14.42 17.48
C PRO A 633 4.44 -15.54 16.58
N ARG A 634 3.66 -15.93 15.56
CA ARG A 634 4.02 -16.94 14.54
C ARG A 634 3.52 -16.54 13.16
#